data_AF-A0A7Y6X8K5-F1
#
_entry.id   AF-A0A7Y6X8K5-F1
#
_cell.length_a   1.000
_cell.length_b   1.000
_cell.length_c   1.000
_cell.angle_alpha   90.00
_cell.angle_beta   90.00
_cell.angle_gamma   90.00
#
_symmetry.space_group_name_H-M   'P 1'
#
loop_
_entity.id
_entity.type
_entity.pdbx_description
1 polymer ?
#
loop_
_entity_poly.entity_id
_entity_poly.type
_entity_poly.pdbx_seq_one_letter_code
_entity_poly.pdbx_strand_id
1 'polypeptide(L)'
;MRNRLLSVFAVVATVLFTSGPAAWAGAPESQPSGDERKALIEAANAAKVPINVEEIVSATSKNVTIVGTSIAGFEQVPATEFPNGTDVAFAYVDFPAAGIPAGYYRLKTHAASDDVTVGTYPGTTEFISLDGKVVARLPSTIDTHSLEVPKPLPFPRTVVETSIDEVQAWKITITVTVRVRCPNGSTITVRVTVTIGN
;
A
#
# COMPACT_ATOMS: atom_id res chain seq x y z
N MET A 1 -1.51 53.26 -11.29
CA MET A 1 -2.43 52.26 -11.88
C MET A 1 -2.19 50.93 -11.20
N ARG A 2 -3.20 50.46 -10.45
CA ARG A 2 -3.23 49.18 -9.71
C ARG A 2 -3.57 48.06 -10.69
N ASN A 3 -2.90 46.92 -10.61
CA ASN A 3 -3.58 45.63 -10.69
C ASN A 3 -2.80 44.57 -9.91
N ARG A 4 -3.42 44.13 -8.82
CA ARG A 4 -3.11 42.92 -8.05
C ARG A 4 -3.85 41.76 -8.71
N LEU A 5 -3.26 40.57 -8.76
CA LEU A 5 -3.99 39.32 -8.95
C LEU A 5 -3.48 38.27 -7.94
N LEU A 6 -4.13 38.35 -6.78
CA LEU A 6 -4.80 37.26 -6.07
C LEU A 6 -4.11 35.89 -5.97
N SER A 7 -3.71 35.61 -4.73
CA SER A 7 -3.81 34.33 -4.03
C SER A 7 -5.10 33.56 -4.40
N VAL A 8 -4.99 32.24 -4.60
CA VAL A 8 -6.13 31.33 -4.48
C VAL A 8 -5.87 30.39 -3.31
N PHE A 9 -6.86 30.40 -2.43
CA PHE A 9 -6.96 29.73 -1.14
C PHE A 9 -7.14 28.21 -1.26
N ALA A 10 -6.83 27.57 -0.13
CA ALA A 10 -7.15 26.21 0.29
C ALA A 10 -8.47 25.62 -0.24
N VAL A 11 -8.42 24.33 -0.58
CA VAL A 11 -9.60 23.46 -0.52
C VAL A 11 -9.50 22.62 0.76
N VAL A 12 -10.23 23.07 1.77
CA VAL A 12 -10.68 22.23 2.88
C VAL A 12 -11.74 21.29 2.31
N ALA A 13 -11.52 19.98 2.39
CA ALA A 13 -12.57 18.99 2.21
C ALA A 13 -12.73 18.22 3.52
N THR A 14 -13.52 18.81 4.43
CA THR A 14 -14.14 18.06 5.52
C THR A 14 -15.15 17.10 4.89
N VAL A 15 -14.90 15.80 4.95
CA VAL A 15 -15.96 14.80 4.70
C VAL A 15 -16.25 14.12 6.03
N LEU A 16 -17.24 14.68 6.73
CA LEU A 16 -17.99 13.97 7.76
C LEU A 16 -19.09 13.17 7.05
N PHE A 17 -18.95 11.85 6.98
CA PHE A 17 -20.08 10.94 6.77
C PHE A 17 -19.94 9.69 7.64
N THR A 18 -20.68 9.73 8.75
CA THR A 18 -21.55 8.68 9.30
C THR A 18 -21.04 7.24 9.29
N SER A 19 -20.77 6.74 10.50
CA SER A 19 -20.75 5.32 10.85
C SER A 19 -22.10 4.65 10.51
N GLY A 20 -22.10 3.82 9.48
CA GLY A 20 -23.16 2.89 9.09
C GLY A 20 -22.61 1.99 7.98
N PRO A 21 -23.01 0.71 7.87
CA PRO A 21 -22.35 -0.24 6.99
C PRO A 21 -22.79 0.03 5.54
N ALA A 22 -22.14 0.98 4.89
CA ALA A 22 -22.15 1.08 3.45
C ALA A 22 -21.35 -0.13 2.95
N ALA A 23 -22.01 -1.09 2.32
CA ALA A 23 -21.37 -2.13 1.54
C ALA A 23 -20.60 -1.43 0.40
N TRP A 24 -19.27 -1.49 0.47
CA TRP A 24 -18.36 -0.91 -0.51
C TRP A 24 -18.45 -1.75 -1.77
N ALA A 25 -18.98 -1.19 -2.84
CA ALA A 25 -18.86 -1.76 -4.18
C ALA A 25 -17.46 -1.46 -4.74
N GLY A 26 -16.42 -1.94 -4.07
CA GLY A 26 -15.08 -2.10 -4.65
C GLY A 26 -15.04 -3.45 -5.39
N ALA A 27 -14.16 -3.59 -6.38
CA ALA A 27 -13.93 -4.89 -7.01
C ALA A 27 -13.70 -5.96 -5.91
N PRO A 28 -14.25 -7.18 -6.05
CA PRO A 28 -14.07 -8.21 -5.03
C PRO A 28 -12.58 -8.45 -4.87
N GLU A 29 -12.10 -8.35 -3.63
CA GLU A 29 -10.83 -8.94 -3.24
C GLU A 29 -10.90 -10.42 -3.65
N SER A 30 -10.16 -10.77 -4.71
CA SER A 30 -10.23 -12.08 -5.32
C SER A 30 -9.01 -12.88 -4.88
N GLN A 31 -9.23 -14.15 -4.54
CA GLN A 31 -8.10 -15.05 -4.36
C GLN A 31 -7.33 -15.14 -5.69
N PRO A 32 -5.98 -14.98 -5.68
CA PRO A 32 -5.19 -15.14 -6.89
C PRO A 32 -5.42 -16.52 -7.50
N SER A 33 -5.35 -16.60 -8.81
CA SER A 33 -5.28 -17.90 -9.49
C SER A 33 -4.07 -18.71 -9.00
N GLY A 34 -4.11 -20.03 -9.16
CA GLY A 34 -3.00 -20.91 -8.79
C GLY A 34 -1.68 -20.52 -9.46
N ASP A 35 -1.75 -20.05 -10.71
CA ASP A 35 -0.59 -19.64 -11.49
C ASP A 35 -0.01 -18.31 -11.01
N GLU A 36 -0.85 -17.30 -10.72
CA GLU A 36 -0.40 -16.02 -10.16
C GLU A 36 0.26 -16.20 -8.79
N ARG A 37 -0.34 -17.03 -7.93
CA ARG A 37 0.23 -17.40 -6.63
C ARG A 37 1.59 -18.05 -6.79
N LYS A 38 1.71 -19.04 -7.68
CA LYS A 38 2.97 -19.74 -7.95
C LYS A 38 4.04 -18.77 -8.48
N ALA A 39 3.68 -17.92 -9.44
CA ALA A 39 4.61 -16.95 -10.01
C ALA A 39 5.12 -15.95 -8.98
N LEU A 40 4.27 -15.45 -8.07
CA LEU A 40 4.69 -14.58 -6.97
C LEU A 40 5.69 -15.29 -6.04
N ILE A 41 5.42 -16.54 -5.67
CA ILE A 41 6.30 -17.35 -4.81
C ILE A 41 7.65 -17.59 -5.48
N GLU A 42 7.66 -17.96 -6.77
CA GLU A 42 8.88 -18.18 -7.54
C GLU A 42 9.72 -16.89 -7.65
N ALA A 43 9.09 -15.75 -7.92
CA ALA A 43 9.75 -14.45 -7.96
C ALA A 43 10.36 -14.05 -6.61
N ALA A 44 9.61 -14.23 -5.52
CA ALA A 44 10.11 -13.95 -4.17
C ALA A 44 11.30 -14.85 -3.80
N ASN A 45 11.23 -16.14 -4.10
CA ASN A 45 12.32 -17.09 -3.89
C ASN A 45 13.57 -16.73 -4.69
N ALA A 46 13.42 -16.38 -5.98
CA ALA A 46 14.53 -15.93 -6.82
C ALA A 46 15.19 -14.66 -6.26
N ALA A 47 14.38 -13.75 -5.72
CA ALA A 47 14.83 -12.52 -5.07
C ALA A 47 15.34 -12.72 -3.63
N LYS A 48 15.24 -13.94 -3.07
CA LYS A 48 15.53 -14.27 -1.67
C LYS A 48 14.76 -13.40 -0.67
N VAL A 49 13.53 -13.02 -1.02
CA VAL A 49 12.63 -12.25 -0.15
C VAL A 49 11.69 -13.23 0.56
N PRO A 50 11.72 -13.31 1.90
CA PRO A 50 10.81 -14.17 2.64
C PRO A 50 9.40 -13.54 2.65
N ILE A 51 8.39 -14.31 2.27
CA ILE A 51 7.00 -13.83 2.13
C ILE A 51 6.00 -14.73 2.88
N ASN A 52 4.89 -14.16 3.30
CA ASN A 52 3.79 -14.90 3.94
C ASN A 52 2.90 -15.57 2.90
N VAL A 53 3.27 -16.77 2.45
CA VAL A 53 2.59 -17.49 1.36
C VAL A 53 1.11 -17.78 1.62
N GLU A 54 0.68 -17.80 2.88
CA GLU A 54 -0.73 -18.02 3.26
C GLU A 54 -1.60 -16.79 2.98
N GLU A 55 -1.02 -15.60 2.95
CA GLU A 55 -1.69 -14.29 2.86
C GLU A 55 -1.38 -13.61 1.51
N ILE A 56 -1.48 -14.37 0.42
CA ILE A 56 -1.36 -13.82 -0.94
C ILE A 56 -2.74 -13.41 -1.43
N VAL A 57 -2.88 -12.13 -1.77
CA VAL A 57 -4.09 -11.52 -2.30
C VAL A 57 -3.87 -11.02 -3.73
N SER A 58 -4.96 -10.88 -4.46
CA SER A 58 -4.95 -10.25 -5.78
C SER A 58 -6.09 -9.26 -5.94
N ALA A 59 -5.82 -8.22 -6.70
CA ALA A 59 -6.83 -7.28 -7.15
C ALA A 59 -6.52 -6.93 -8.61
N THR A 60 -7.48 -7.21 -9.49
CA THR A 60 -7.34 -6.98 -10.93
C THR A 60 -8.54 -6.22 -11.47
N SER A 61 -8.26 -5.18 -12.24
CA SER A 61 -9.22 -4.50 -13.12
C SER A 61 -8.64 -4.40 -14.53
N LYS A 62 -9.36 -3.76 -15.46
CA LYS A 62 -8.88 -3.55 -16.83
C LYS A 62 -7.55 -2.80 -16.91
N ASN A 63 -7.26 -1.94 -15.93
CA ASN A 63 -6.16 -0.98 -15.99
C ASN A 63 -5.09 -1.21 -14.92
N VAL A 64 -5.32 -2.15 -14.01
CA VAL A 64 -4.40 -2.45 -12.91
C VAL A 64 -4.48 -3.92 -12.53
N THR A 65 -3.33 -4.55 -12.34
CA THR A 65 -3.20 -5.87 -11.71
C THR A 65 -2.22 -5.77 -10.57
N ILE A 66 -2.62 -6.25 -9.40
CA ILE A 66 -1.78 -6.36 -8.22
C ILE A 66 -1.95 -7.77 -7.67
N VAL A 67 -0.83 -8.45 -7.44
CA VAL A 67 -0.77 -9.72 -6.73
C VAL A 67 0.33 -9.59 -5.69
N GLY A 68 0.02 -9.74 -4.41
CA GLY A 68 0.99 -9.42 -3.38
C GLY A 68 0.70 -10.04 -2.05
N THR A 69 1.69 -9.91 -1.17
CA THR A 69 1.63 -10.35 0.21
C THR A 69 2.60 -9.53 1.07
N SER A 70 2.54 -9.75 2.38
CA SER A 70 3.47 -9.17 3.34
C SER A 70 4.80 -9.93 3.38
N ILE A 71 5.86 -9.23 3.73
CA ILE A 71 7.16 -9.83 3.99
C ILE A 71 7.12 -10.54 5.33
N ALA A 72 7.59 -11.79 5.37
CA ALA A 72 7.61 -12.56 6.60
C ALA A 72 8.61 -11.96 7.60
N GLY A 73 8.21 -11.84 8.86
CA GLY A 73 9.00 -11.16 9.90
C GLY A 73 8.65 -9.68 10.07
N PHE A 74 7.91 -9.07 9.14
CA PHE A 74 7.46 -7.67 9.29
C PHE A 74 6.60 -7.49 10.56
N GLU A 75 5.83 -8.50 10.94
CA GLU A 75 5.05 -8.51 12.18
C GLU A 75 5.89 -8.38 13.47
N GLN A 76 7.21 -8.49 13.35
CA GLN A 76 8.16 -8.41 14.46
C GLN A 76 8.98 -7.11 14.43
N VAL A 77 8.71 -6.22 13.47
CA VAL A 77 9.42 -4.94 13.33
C VAL A 77 8.67 -3.87 14.14
N PRO A 78 9.31 -3.18 15.10
CA PRO A 78 8.67 -2.07 15.80
C PRO A 78 8.50 -0.87 14.87
N ALA A 79 7.49 -0.03 15.15
CA ALA A 79 7.25 1.17 14.35
C ALA A 79 8.43 2.16 14.39
N THR A 80 9.29 2.08 15.42
CA THR A 80 10.51 2.89 15.52
C THR A 80 11.54 2.60 14.43
N GLU A 81 11.38 1.54 13.63
CA GLU A 81 12.25 1.25 12.48
C GLU A 81 11.82 1.92 11.18
N PHE A 82 10.61 2.47 11.10
CA PHE A 82 10.16 3.18 9.89
C PHE A 82 11.10 4.33 9.44
N PRO A 83 11.81 5.07 10.32
CA PRO A 83 12.81 6.05 9.89
C PRO A 83 14.01 5.46 9.13
N ASN A 84 14.36 4.20 9.38
CA ASN A 84 15.42 3.47 8.67
C ASN A 84 14.91 2.79 7.38
N GLY A 85 13.59 2.81 7.21
CA GLY A 85 12.86 2.14 6.16
C GLY A 85 12.69 0.65 6.42
N THR A 86 11.45 0.20 6.38
CA THR A 86 11.06 -1.17 6.67
C THR A 86 10.56 -1.87 5.41
N ASP A 87 11.04 -3.08 5.15
CA ASP A 87 10.53 -3.95 4.08
C ASP A 87 9.20 -4.58 4.54
N VAL A 88 8.09 -4.23 3.87
CA VAL A 88 6.73 -4.49 4.39
C VAL A 88 5.93 -5.48 3.54
N ALA A 89 6.18 -5.48 2.23
CA ALA A 89 5.42 -6.28 1.29
C ALA A 89 6.24 -6.63 0.05
N PHE A 90 5.80 -7.67 -0.65
CA PHE A 90 6.30 -8.06 -1.96
C PHE A 90 5.11 -8.26 -2.90
N ALA A 91 5.14 -7.61 -4.06
CA ALA A 91 4.01 -7.63 -4.97
C ALA A 91 4.45 -7.59 -6.44
N TYR A 92 3.71 -8.32 -7.28
CA TYR A 92 3.58 -7.99 -8.68
C TYR A 92 2.66 -6.77 -8.82
N VAL A 93 3.08 -5.80 -9.61
CA VAL A 93 2.29 -4.61 -9.94
C VAL A 93 2.37 -4.39 -11.44
N ASP A 94 1.21 -4.29 -12.07
CA ASP A 94 1.04 -3.77 -13.42
C ASP A 94 0.05 -2.61 -13.34
N PHE A 95 0.58 -1.38 -13.24
CA PHE A 95 -0.24 -0.18 -13.14
C PHE A 95 0.40 0.98 -13.91
N PRO A 96 0.44 0.91 -15.25
CA PRO A 96 1.17 1.86 -16.09
C PRO A 96 0.63 3.28 -15.96
N ALA A 97 -0.67 3.45 -15.67
CA ALA A 97 -1.29 4.75 -15.45
C ALA A 97 -0.74 5.47 -14.20
N ALA A 98 -0.21 4.73 -13.21
CA ALA A 98 0.49 5.27 -12.06
C ALA A 98 1.98 5.55 -12.33
N GLY A 99 2.46 5.34 -13.56
CA GLY A 99 3.87 5.45 -13.92
C GLY A 99 4.76 4.35 -13.35
N ILE A 100 4.18 3.26 -12.84
CA ILE A 100 4.92 2.10 -12.32
C ILE A 100 5.01 1.07 -13.45
N PRO A 101 6.22 0.69 -13.91
CA PRO A 101 6.38 -0.38 -14.89
C PRO A 101 5.78 -1.69 -14.39
N ALA A 102 5.33 -2.55 -15.29
CA ALA A 102 4.92 -3.90 -14.88
C ALA A 102 6.12 -4.68 -14.31
N GLY A 103 5.96 -5.31 -13.15
CA GLY A 103 7.03 -6.09 -12.53
C GLY A 103 6.80 -6.52 -11.10
N TYR A 104 7.77 -7.25 -10.55
CA TYR A 104 7.81 -7.64 -9.14
C TYR A 104 8.63 -6.65 -8.33
N TYR A 105 8.08 -6.24 -7.20
CA TYR A 105 8.61 -5.19 -6.35
C TYR A 105 8.64 -5.62 -4.91
N ARG A 106 9.76 -5.28 -4.25
CA ARG A 106 9.81 -5.15 -2.80
C ARG A 106 9.33 -3.76 -2.42
N LEU A 107 8.38 -3.69 -1.50
CA LEU A 107 7.85 -2.44 -0.99
C LEU A 107 8.55 -2.11 0.32
N LYS A 108 9.23 -0.95 0.33
CA LYS A 108 9.95 -0.45 1.51
C LYS A 108 9.32 0.86 1.98
N THR A 109 8.81 0.90 3.20
CA THR A 109 8.10 2.05 3.75
C THR A 109 8.98 2.82 4.74
N HIS A 110 8.99 4.14 4.59
CA HIS A 110 9.73 5.09 5.43
C HIS A 110 8.77 6.07 6.11
N ALA A 111 9.16 6.59 7.27
CA ALA A 111 8.51 7.71 7.95
C ALA A 111 9.57 8.71 8.46
N ALA A 112 9.21 9.98 8.64
CA ALA A 112 10.11 10.92 9.29
C ALA A 112 10.23 10.56 10.79
N SER A 113 11.42 10.66 11.36
CA SER A 113 11.67 10.23 12.75
C SER A 113 10.86 10.99 13.78
N ASP A 114 10.55 12.25 13.51
CA ASP A 114 9.74 13.14 14.33
C ASP A 114 8.23 12.88 14.22
N ASP A 115 7.79 12.19 13.17
CA ASP A 115 6.38 11.84 12.94
C ASP A 115 5.96 10.50 13.60
N VAL A 116 6.92 9.62 13.91
CA VAL A 116 6.62 8.27 14.43
C VAL A 116 6.01 8.35 15.82
N THR A 117 4.71 8.08 15.88
CA THR A 117 3.89 8.20 17.08
C THR A 117 2.81 7.11 17.14
N VAL A 118 2.18 6.93 18.30
CA VAL A 118 0.93 6.15 18.36
C VAL A 118 -0.17 6.97 17.70
N GLY A 119 -0.87 6.37 16.73
CA GLY A 119 -1.85 7.01 15.86
C GLY A 119 -1.41 7.01 14.41
N THR A 120 -2.05 7.88 13.62
CA THR A 120 -1.87 7.96 12.17
C THR A 120 -0.90 9.06 11.78
N TYR A 121 0.08 8.74 10.93
CA TYR A 121 1.11 9.67 10.46
C TYR A 121 1.51 9.39 8.99
N PRO A 122 2.14 10.37 8.29
CA PRO A 122 2.54 10.20 6.91
C PRO A 122 3.77 9.28 6.77
N GLY A 123 3.86 8.61 5.64
CA GLY A 123 5.03 7.85 5.23
C GLY A 123 5.24 7.91 3.72
N THR A 124 6.31 7.26 3.25
CA THR A 124 6.60 7.07 1.83
C THR A 124 6.96 5.63 1.58
N THR A 125 6.32 5.01 0.60
CA THR A 125 6.63 3.64 0.16
C THR A 125 7.40 3.68 -1.15
N GLU A 126 8.60 3.08 -1.14
CA GLU A 126 9.44 2.85 -2.30
C GLU A 126 9.08 1.52 -2.96
N PHE A 127 8.99 1.52 -4.29
CA PHE A 127 8.85 0.32 -5.11
C PHE A 127 10.23 -0.04 -5.64
N ILE A 128 10.80 -1.13 -5.14
CA ILE A 128 12.16 -1.56 -5.43
C ILE A 128 12.09 -2.79 -6.33
N SER A 129 12.59 -2.69 -7.56
CA SER A 129 12.63 -3.82 -8.50
C SER A 129 13.61 -4.91 -8.04
N LEU A 130 13.54 -6.08 -8.68
CA LEU A 130 14.36 -7.24 -8.33
C LEU A 130 15.87 -7.02 -8.47
N ASP A 131 16.29 -6.05 -9.28
CA ASP A 131 17.69 -5.60 -9.41
C ASP A 131 18.12 -4.59 -8.33
N GLY A 132 17.23 -4.25 -7.39
CA GLY A 132 17.47 -3.33 -6.29
C GLY A 132 17.23 -1.86 -6.62
N LYS A 133 16.76 -1.52 -7.82
CA LYS A 133 16.50 -0.13 -8.21
C LYS A 133 15.16 0.36 -7.66
N VAL A 134 15.14 1.58 -7.10
CA VAL A 134 13.88 2.27 -6.79
C VAL A 134 13.26 2.80 -8.08
N VAL A 135 12.08 2.29 -8.45
CA VAL A 135 11.37 2.69 -9.67
C VAL A 135 10.26 3.70 -9.42
N ALA A 136 9.70 3.73 -8.22
CA ALA A 136 8.67 4.69 -7.81
C ALA A 136 8.74 4.97 -6.30
N ARG A 137 8.25 6.14 -5.90
CA ARG A 137 8.02 6.52 -4.50
C ARG A 137 6.61 7.09 -4.39
N LEU A 138 5.78 6.46 -3.57
CA LEU A 138 4.39 6.87 -3.39
C LEU A 138 4.16 7.27 -1.93
N PRO A 139 3.35 8.31 -1.67
CA PRO A 139 2.94 8.62 -0.32
C PRO A 139 2.15 7.45 0.28
N SER A 140 2.37 7.18 1.56
CA SER A 140 1.65 6.18 2.34
C SER A 140 1.16 6.80 3.64
N THR A 141 0.21 6.14 4.28
CA THR A 141 -0.24 6.45 5.63
C THR A 141 0.09 5.27 6.52
N ILE A 142 0.67 5.54 7.68
CA ILE A 142 1.00 4.52 8.67
C ILE A 142 0.14 4.79 9.90
N ASP A 143 -0.54 3.77 10.39
CA ASP A 143 -1.31 3.80 11.62
C ASP A 143 -0.67 2.85 12.61
N THR A 144 -0.30 3.35 13.78
CA THR A 144 0.44 2.58 14.78
C THR A 144 -0.31 2.58 16.11
N HIS A 145 -0.73 1.41 16.56
CA HIS A 145 -1.36 1.19 17.87
C HIS A 145 -0.34 0.99 19.00
N SER A 146 0.90 0.62 18.67
CA SER A 146 2.00 0.44 19.62
C SER A 146 3.35 0.72 18.97
N LEU A 147 4.23 1.45 19.65
CA LEU A 147 5.61 1.68 19.20
C LEU A 147 6.52 0.46 19.45
N GLU A 148 6.12 -0.39 20.40
CA GLU A 148 6.82 -1.63 20.74
C GLU A 148 6.13 -2.82 20.07
N VAL A 149 6.88 -3.90 19.88
CA VAL A 149 6.33 -5.18 19.43
C VAL A 149 5.71 -5.89 20.65
N PRO A 150 4.38 -6.09 20.68
CA PRO A 150 3.73 -6.73 21.82
C PRO A 150 4.23 -8.19 21.99
N LYS A 151 4.24 -8.68 23.23
CA LYS A 151 4.60 -10.08 23.57
C LYS A 151 3.34 -10.89 23.87
N PRO A 152 3.31 -12.21 23.60
CA PRO A 152 4.42 -13.06 23.13
C PRO A 152 4.51 -13.15 21.60
N LEU A 153 5.74 -13.28 21.11
CA LEU A 153 6.06 -13.64 19.72
C LEU A 153 6.04 -15.17 19.54
N PRO A 154 5.86 -15.69 18.31
CA PRO A 154 5.52 -14.96 17.07
C PRO A 154 4.02 -14.69 16.96
N PHE A 155 3.66 -13.61 16.26
CA PHE A 155 2.26 -13.34 15.97
C PHE A 155 1.71 -14.25 14.87
N PRO A 156 0.41 -14.60 14.89
CA PRO A 156 -0.10 -15.66 14.02
C PRO A 156 -0.07 -15.34 12.52
N ARG A 157 -0.25 -14.07 12.11
CA ARG A 157 -0.25 -13.65 10.69
C ARG A 157 -0.42 -12.15 10.48
N THR A 158 0.24 -11.62 9.45
CA THR A 158 -0.03 -10.29 8.88
C THR A 158 -1.14 -10.40 7.84
N VAL A 159 -2.19 -9.59 7.96
CA VAL A 159 -3.31 -9.59 7.00
C VAL A 159 -3.05 -8.54 5.93
N VAL A 160 -3.14 -8.93 4.65
CA VAL A 160 -3.06 -7.99 3.53
C VAL A 160 -4.46 -7.83 2.94
N GLU A 161 -4.91 -6.58 2.81
CA GLU A 161 -6.16 -6.25 2.13
C GLU A 161 -5.83 -5.41 0.90
N THR A 162 -6.45 -5.69 -0.25
CA THR A 162 -6.32 -4.83 -1.43
C THR A 162 -7.69 -4.48 -2.00
N SER A 163 -7.94 -3.21 -2.30
CA SER A 163 -9.15 -2.75 -2.97
C SER A 163 -8.84 -1.90 -4.20
N ILE A 164 -9.66 -2.04 -5.23
CA ILE A 164 -9.65 -1.18 -6.43
C ILE A 164 -11.03 -0.54 -6.54
N ASP A 165 -11.06 0.78 -6.44
CA ASP A 165 -12.25 1.60 -6.67
C ASP A 165 -12.10 2.31 -8.02
N GLU A 166 -12.94 1.98 -8.98
CA GLU A 166 -12.95 2.60 -10.31
C GLU A 166 -14.24 3.42 -10.49
N VAL A 167 -14.07 4.74 -10.65
CA VAL A 167 -15.17 5.67 -10.91
C VAL A 167 -15.09 6.12 -12.36
N GLN A 168 -16.10 5.74 -13.14
CA GLN A 168 -16.23 6.15 -14.53
C GLN A 168 -17.27 7.28 -14.65
N ALA A 169 -16.80 8.47 -15.00
CA ALA A 169 -17.64 9.58 -15.42
C ALA A 169 -17.17 10.05 -16.81
N TRP A 170 -16.80 11.32 -16.98
CA TRP A 170 -16.12 11.83 -18.18
C TRP A 170 -14.62 11.49 -18.22
N LYS A 171 -14.07 10.96 -17.12
CA LYS A 171 -12.73 10.39 -16.95
C LYS A 171 -12.82 9.14 -16.09
N ILE A 172 -11.82 8.26 -16.17
CA ILE A 172 -11.70 7.08 -15.31
C ILE A 172 -10.80 7.44 -14.14
N THR A 173 -11.32 7.42 -12.91
CA THR A 173 -10.50 7.55 -11.70
C THR A 173 -10.36 6.19 -11.04
N ILE A 174 -9.13 5.73 -10.87
CA ILE A 174 -8.79 4.45 -10.24
C ILE A 174 -8.10 4.74 -8.92
N THR A 175 -8.66 4.25 -7.83
CA THR A 175 -8.03 4.26 -6.51
C THR A 175 -7.68 2.84 -6.10
N VAL A 176 -6.40 2.56 -5.96
CA VAL A 176 -5.89 1.33 -5.38
C VAL A 176 -5.56 1.60 -3.91
N THR A 177 -6.10 0.80 -3.00
CA THR A 177 -5.69 0.80 -1.60
C THR A 177 -5.08 -0.55 -1.24
N VAL A 178 -3.83 -0.58 -0.81
CA VAL A 178 -3.18 -1.75 -0.22
C VAL A 178 -3.03 -1.48 1.27
N ARG A 179 -3.58 -2.36 2.11
CA ARG A 179 -3.37 -2.33 3.56
C ARG A 179 -2.61 -3.56 4.01
N VAL A 180 -1.57 -3.33 4.79
CA VAL A 180 -0.84 -4.40 5.49
C VAL A 180 -1.09 -4.20 6.98
N ARG A 181 -1.92 -5.05 7.57
CA ARG A 181 -2.24 -5.03 9.01
C ARG A 181 -1.36 -6.02 9.74
N CYS A 182 -0.52 -5.51 10.63
CA CYS A 182 0.32 -6.31 11.48
C CYS A 182 -0.27 -6.46 12.87
N PRO A 183 -0.19 -7.67 13.46
CA PRO A 183 -0.59 -7.89 14.85
C PRO A 183 0.25 -7.11 15.87
N ASN A 184 1.42 -6.58 15.49
CA ASN A 184 2.18 -5.64 16.32
C ASN A 184 1.47 -4.29 16.53
N GLY A 185 0.32 -4.09 15.90
CA GLY A 185 -0.46 -2.87 15.97
C GLY A 185 -0.11 -1.86 14.88
N SER A 186 0.75 -2.18 13.92
CA SER A 186 1.02 -1.30 12.77
C SER A 186 0.13 -1.68 11.59
N THR A 187 -0.54 -0.70 10.99
CA THR A 187 -1.25 -0.82 9.72
C THR A 187 -0.64 0.16 8.73
N ILE A 188 -0.10 -0.36 7.63
CA ILE A 188 0.40 0.48 6.54
C ILE A 188 -0.66 0.52 5.45
N THR A 189 -1.07 1.73 5.06
CA THR A 189 -1.99 1.96 3.94
C THR A 189 -1.26 2.70 2.84
N VAL A 190 -1.08 2.06 1.69
CA VAL A 190 -0.65 2.73 0.45
C VAL A 190 -1.90 2.97 -0.37
N ARG A 191 -2.18 4.25 -0.68
CA ARG A 191 -3.31 4.63 -1.54
C ARG A 191 -2.78 5.34 -2.77
N VAL A 192 -3.11 4.79 -3.94
CA VAL A 192 -2.72 5.34 -5.23
C VAL A 192 -3.99 5.72 -5.98
N THR A 193 -4.19 7.00 -6.23
CA THR A 193 -5.32 7.50 -7.03
C THR A 193 -4.80 8.08 -8.33
N VAL A 194 -5.27 7.54 -9.45
CA VAL A 194 -4.92 7.97 -10.80
C VAL A 194 -6.18 8.33 -11.56
N THR A 195 -6.17 9.46 -12.28
CA THR A 195 -7.24 9.82 -13.20
C THR A 195 -6.75 9.75 -14.64
N ILE A 196 -7.36 8.88 -15.44
CA ILE A 196 -7.09 8.66 -16.85
C ILE A 196 -8.14 9.45 -17.66
N GLY A 197 -7.68 10.35 -18.53
CA GLY A 197 -8.52 11.06 -19.48
C GLY A 197 -8.24 10.64 -20.91
N ASN A 198 -9.28 10.65 -21.74
CA ASN A 198 -9.15 10.54 -23.20
C ASN A 198 -8.30 11.68 -23.76
#